data_AF-A0A4R3I2C9-F1
#
_entry.id   AF-A0A4R3I2C9-F1
#
_cell.length_a   1.000
_cell.length_b   1.000
_cell.length_c   1.000
_cell.angle_alpha   90.00
_cell.angle_beta   90.00
_cell.angle_gamma   90.00
#
_symmetry.space_group_name_H-M   'P 1'
#
loop_
_entity.id
_entity.type
_entity.pdbx_description
1 polymer ?
#
loop_
_entity_poly.entity_id
_entity_poly.type
_entity_poly.pdbx_seq_one_letter_code
_entity_poly.pdbx_strand_id
1 'polypeptide(L)'
;MTQAQAINTENLTPAAIEEFTALLNEKGANDSTLAEMKTQWPQFRFILCSEDDMGGKDPYWENDDYQLHLIAASLGCASLSRSPESSVGVIIATIEPDDD
;
A
#
# COMPACT_ATOMS: atom_id res chain seq x y z
N MET A 1 -24.79 7.43 -6.48
CA MET A 1 -24.05 8.00 -7.62
C MET A 1 -22.73 8.51 -7.08
N THR A 2 -21.73 7.64 -6.97
CA THR A 2 -20.40 8.02 -6.46
C THR A 2 -19.57 8.36 -7.68
N GLN A 3 -19.25 9.63 -7.85
CA GLN A 3 -18.38 10.09 -8.92
C GLN A 3 -16.99 9.49 -8.66
N ALA A 4 -16.52 8.61 -9.56
CA ALA A 4 -15.14 8.19 -9.60
C ALA A 4 -14.29 9.42 -9.94
N GLN A 5 -13.77 10.07 -8.91
CA GLN A 5 -12.81 11.15 -9.09
C GLN A 5 -11.53 10.50 -9.62
N ALA A 6 -11.12 10.90 -10.83
CA ALA A 6 -9.87 10.46 -11.42
C ALA A 6 -8.75 10.76 -10.41
N ILE A 7 -8.11 9.71 -9.90
CA ILE A 7 -6.99 9.83 -8.97
C ILE A 7 -5.89 10.58 -9.70
N ASN A 8 -5.68 11.87 -9.38
CA ASN A 8 -4.62 12.67 -9.98
C ASN A 8 -3.28 12.00 -9.68
N THR A 9 -2.64 11.59 -10.75
CA THR A 9 -1.76 10.42 -10.81
C THR A 9 -0.30 10.78 -10.53
N GLU A 10 -0.08 11.88 -9.80
CA GLU A 10 1.26 12.45 -9.59
C GLU A 10 1.80 12.15 -8.19
N ASN A 11 0.92 12.00 -7.20
CA ASN A 11 1.29 11.80 -5.80
C ASN A 11 0.40 10.76 -5.13
N LEU A 12 0.94 10.07 -4.12
CA LEU A 12 0.12 9.26 -3.23
C LEU A 12 -0.81 10.21 -2.46
N THR A 13 -2.13 10.03 -2.59
CA THR A 13 -3.13 10.81 -1.85
C THR A 13 -3.94 9.87 -0.96
N PRO A 14 -4.58 10.38 0.11
CA PRO A 14 -5.46 9.55 0.95
C PRO A 14 -6.55 8.85 0.11
N ALA A 15 -7.11 9.52 -0.90
CA ALA A 15 -8.07 8.91 -1.82
C ALA A 15 -7.48 7.73 -2.62
N ALA A 16 -6.22 7.81 -3.04
CA ALA A 16 -5.54 6.68 -3.69
C ALA A 16 -5.37 5.49 -2.74
N ILE A 17 -5.04 5.77 -1.48
CA ILE A 17 -4.89 4.74 -0.44
C ILE A 17 -6.24 4.06 -0.17
N GLU A 18 -7.35 4.82 -0.11
CA GLU A 18 -8.69 4.26 0.02
C GLU A 18 -9.00 3.28 -1.12
N GLU A 19 -8.70 3.62 -2.38
CA GLU A 19 -8.87 2.71 -3.51
C GLU A 19 -8.00 1.45 -3.40
N PHE A 20 -6.76 1.59 -2.96
CA PHE A 20 -5.86 0.45 -2.73
C PHE A 20 -6.45 -0.49 -1.67
N THR A 21 -6.90 0.06 -0.54
CA THR A 21 -7.52 -0.72 0.53
C THR A 21 -8.82 -1.37 0.08
N ALA A 22 -9.64 -0.69 -0.72
CA ALA A 22 -10.89 -1.26 -1.24
C ALA A 22 -10.60 -2.49 -2.12
N LEU A 23 -9.60 -2.41 -3.00
CA LEU A 23 -9.20 -3.53 -3.85
C LEU A 23 -8.61 -4.69 -3.03
N LEU A 24 -7.75 -4.38 -2.05
CA LEU A 24 -7.14 -5.36 -1.16
C LEU A 24 -8.19 -6.05 -0.28
N ASN A 25 -9.18 -5.33 0.23
CA ASN A 25 -10.29 -5.91 0.99
C ASN A 25 -11.21 -6.79 0.12
N GLU A 26 -11.38 -6.45 -1.18
CA GLU A 26 -12.20 -7.24 -2.10
C GLU A 26 -11.49 -8.51 -2.57
N LYS A 27 -10.20 -8.44 -2.87
CA LYS A 27 -9.44 -9.50 -3.56
C LYS A 27 -8.40 -10.21 -2.69
N GLY A 28 -8.06 -9.63 -1.54
CA GLY A 28 -6.97 -10.05 -0.66
C GLY A 28 -5.61 -9.46 -1.06
N ALA A 29 -4.73 -9.32 -0.07
CA ALA A 29 -3.34 -8.92 -0.23
C ALA A 29 -2.48 -10.09 -0.73
N ASN A 30 -2.44 -10.29 -2.05
CA ASN A 30 -1.68 -11.37 -2.70
C ASN A 30 -1.00 -10.88 -3.99
N ASP A 31 -0.14 -11.72 -4.60
CA ASP A 31 0.59 -11.37 -5.82
C ASP A 31 -0.32 -11.01 -7.00
N SER A 32 -1.52 -11.62 -7.06
CA SER A 32 -2.50 -11.37 -8.12
C SER A 32 -3.06 -9.94 -8.01
N THR A 33 -3.50 -9.54 -6.82
CA THR A 33 -3.95 -8.17 -6.55
C THR A 33 -2.80 -7.18 -6.76
N LEU A 34 -1.59 -7.51 -6.29
CA LEU A 34 -0.41 -6.67 -6.48
C LEU A 34 -0.10 -6.41 -7.96
N ALA A 35 -0.19 -7.44 -8.81
CA ALA A 35 0.01 -7.30 -10.26
C ALA A 35 -1.06 -6.39 -10.87
N GLU A 36 -2.31 -6.53 -10.46
CA GLU A 36 -3.41 -5.66 -10.90
C GLU A 36 -3.19 -4.21 -10.46
N MET A 37 -2.78 -3.96 -9.22
CA MET A 37 -2.44 -2.62 -8.73
C MET A 37 -1.31 -1.99 -9.54
N LYS A 38 -0.26 -2.75 -9.87
CA LYS A 38 0.85 -2.28 -10.73
C LYS A 38 0.40 -1.97 -12.16
N THR A 39 -0.59 -2.70 -12.68
CA THR A 39 -1.20 -2.41 -13.99
C THR A 39 -2.10 -1.18 -13.94
N GLN A 40 -2.90 -1.03 -12.88
CA GLN A 40 -3.80 0.12 -12.72
C GLN A 40 -3.04 1.41 -12.39
N TRP A 41 -1.97 1.32 -11.60
CA TRP A 41 -1.21 2.47 -11.12
C TRP A 41 0.31 2.29 -11.31
N PRO A 42 0.80 2.23 -12.55
CA PRO A 42 2.21 1.93 -12.85
C PRO A 42 3.20 3.00 -12.35
N GLN A 43 2.75 4.21 -12.05
CA GLN A 43 3.61 5.25 -11.47
C GLN A 43 3.99 4.98 -10.00
N PHE A 44 3.20 4.19 -9.26
CA PHE A 44 3.45 3.93 -7.86
C PHE A 44 4.20 2.60 -7.69
N ARG A 45 5.10 2.55 -6.70
CA ARG A 45 5.71 1.28 -6.29
C ARG A 45 4.78 0.53 -5.36
N PHE A 46 4.51 -0.73 -5.70
CA PHE A 46 3.84 -1.66 -4.81
C PHE A 46 4.78 -2.82 -4.50
N ILE A 47 4.97 -3.09 -3.22
CA ILE A 47 5.77 -4.20 -2.70
C ILE A 47 4.85 -5.02 -1.81
N LEU A 48 4.86 -6.35 -1.97
CA LEU A 48 4.16 -7.28 -1.10
C LEU A 48 5.22 -8.03 -0.30
N CYS A 49 5.10 -7.99 1.02
CA CYS A 49 5.95 -8.70 1.98
C CYS A 49 5.07 -9.27 3.10
N SER A 50 5.63 -10.06 4.00
CA SER A 50 4.98 -10.45 5.25
C SER A 50 5.32 -9.44 6.36
N GLU A 51 4.49 -9.35 7.41
CA GLU A 51 4.77 -8.46 8.55
C GLU A 51 6.12 -8.75 9.22
N ASP A 52 6.54 -10.02 9.25
CA ASP A 52 7.80 -10.46 9.85
C ASP A 52 9.02 -9.80 9.17
N ASP A 53 8.95 -9.62 7.84
CA ASP A 53 10.00 -8.98 7.04
C ASP A 53 10.11 -7.47 7.30
N MET A 54 9.03 -6.84 7.77
CA MET A 54 9.03 -5.41 8.09
C MET A 54 9.74 -5.08 9.41
N GLY A 55 9.90 -6.06 10.30
CA GLY A 55 10.62 -5.89 11.56
C GLY A 55 9.99 -4.87 12.51
N GLY A 56 8.65 -4.82 12.56
CA GLY A 56 7.89 -3.95 13.48
C GLY A 56 7.96 -2.45 13.18
N LYS A 57 8.22 -2.06 11.92
CA LYS A 57 8.10 -0.66 11.52
C LYS A 57 6.65 -0.20 11.63
N ASP A 58 6.44 1.04 12.10
CA ASP A 58 5.07 1.57 12.17
C ASP A 58 4.38 1.58 10.79
N PRO A 59 3.18 0.98 10.68
CA PRO A 59 2.36 1.14 9.50
C PRO A 59 1.75 2.53 9.43
N TYR A 60 1.50 2.99 8.20
CA TYR A 60 0.65 4.17 7.98
C TYR A 60 -0.82 3.81 8.17
N TRP A 61 -1.19 2.59 7.80
CA TRP A 61 -2.53 2.05 7.97
C TRP A 61 -2.43 0.55 8.21
N GLU A 62 -3.22 0.01 9.12
CA GLU A 62 -3.27 -1.41 9.44
C GLU A 62 -4.72 -1.88 9.59
N ASN A 63 -4.97 -3.14 9.26
CA ASN A 63 -6.18 -3.88 9.61
C ASN A 63 -5.79 -5.29 10.09
N ASP A 64 -6.77 -6.14 10.37
CA ASP A 64 -6.54 -7.52 10.82
C ASP A 64 -5.88 -8.42 9.76
N ASP A 65 -5.93 -8.06 8.47
CA ASP A 65 -5.43 -8.88 7.36
C ASP A 65 -4.04 -8.44 6.85
N TYR A 66 -3.73 -7.15 6.90
CA TYR A 66 -2.51 -6.56 6.35
C TYR A 66 -2.17 -5.16 6.90
N GLN A 67 -0.95 -4.72 6.62
CA GLN A 67 -0.42 -3.41 6.98
C GLN A 67 0.08 -2.69 5.73
N LEU A 68 -0.12 -1.38 5.68
CA LEU A 68 0.33 -0.50 4.62
C LEU A 68 1.39 0.46 5.14
N HIS A 69 2.54 0.49 4.47
CA HIS A 69 3.63 1.40 4.79
C HIS A 69 3.97 2.25 3.57
N LEU A 70 4.14 3.56 3.75
CA LEU A 70 4.42 4.42 2.60
C LEU A 70 5.93 4.48 2.33
N ILE A 71 6.31 4.32 1.06
CA ILE A 71 7.70 4.36 0.62
C ILE A 71 8.06 5.81 0.33
N ALA A 72 9.02 6.39 1.05
CA ALA A 72 9.50 7.75 0.78
C ALA A 72 10.25 7.82 -0.56
N ALA A 73 10.13 8.95 -1.26
CA ALA A 73 10.90 9.27 -2.48
C ALA A 73 12.42 9.50 -2.25
N SER A 74 12.96 9.16 -1.08
CA SER A 74 14.30 9.56 -0.66
C SER A 74 15.40 8.76 -1.38
N LEU A 75 16.57 9.38 -1.60
CA LEU A 75 17.72 8.79 -2.31
C LEU A 75 18.44 7.64 -1.54
N GLY A 76 18.05 7.35 -0.29
CA GLY A 76 18.62 6.28 0.53
C GLY A 76 17.76 5.01 0.56
N CYS A 77 18.39 3.84 0.78
CA CYS A 77 17.71 2.54 0.84
C CYS A 77 16.46 2.59 1.76
N ALA A 78 15.28 2.53 1.14
CA ALA A 78 13.98 2.26 1.75
C ALA A 78 13.68 3.03 3.05
N SER A 79 13.70 4.36 3.00
CA SER A 79 13.09 5.16 4.08
C SER A 79 11.57 5.09 3.98
N LEU A 80 10.90 4.71 5.06
CA LEU A 80 9.44 4.83 5.15
C LEU A 80 9.06 6.29 5.42
N SER A 81 7.95 6.72 4.84
CA SER A 81 7.35 8.04 5.07
C SER A 81 5.98 7.85 5.73
N ARG A 82 5.57 8.84 6.53
CA ARG A 82 4.17 8.98 6.99
C ARG A 82 3.40 10.03 6.18
N SER A 83 4.08 10.71 5.26
CA SER A 83 3.51 11.73 4.39
C SER A 83 3.26 11.15 3.00
N PRO A 84 2.01 10.91 2.61
CA PRO A 84 1.69 10.32 1.31
C PRO A 84 2.12 11.22 0.13
N GLU A 85 2.07 12.55 0.32
CA GLU A 85 2.56 13.53 -0.65
C GLU A 85 4.06 13.42 -0.98
N SER A 86 4.88 12.86 -0.08
CA SER A 86 6.32 12.63 -0.30
C SER A 86 6.65 11.17 -0.58
N SER A 87 5.62 10.35 -0.82
CA SER A 87 5.74 8.92 -1.04
C SER A 87 5.61 8.55 -2.51
N VAL A 88 6.43 7.60 -2.94
CA VAL A 88 6.45 7.07 -4.31
C VAL A 88 5.73 5.73 -4.44
N GLY A 89 5.17 5.22 -3.34
CA GLY A 89 4.54 3.92 -3.33
C GLY A 89 4.17 3.44 -1.94
N VAL A 90 3.69 2.20 -1.87
CA VAL A 90 3.28 1.51 -0.66
C VAL A 90 3.87 0.10 -0.58
N ILE A 91 4.14 -0.34 0.63
CA ILE A 91 4.45 -1.72 0.97
C ILE A 91 3.21 -2.29 1.65
N ILE A 92 2.74 -3.43 1.15
CA ILE A 92 1.64 -4.20 1.69
C ILE A 92 2.28 -5.37 2.44
N ALA A 93 2.20 -5.34 3.76
CA ALA A 93 2.68 -6.39 4.63
C ALA A 93 1.49 -7.27 5.04
N THR A 94 1.42 -8.51 4.57
CA THR A 94 0.36 -9.45 4.95
C THR A 94 0.56 -9.88 6.41
N ILE A 95 -0.51 -9.81 7.19
CA ILE A 95 -0.57 -10.37 8.54
C ILE A 95 -1.02 -11.81 8.40
N GLU A 96 -0.27 -12.74 8.98
CA GLU A 96 -0.71 -14.12 9.07
C GLU A 96 -1.74 -14.20 10.21
N PRO A 97 -2.92 -14.79 10.00
CA PRO A 97 -3.86 -14.99 11.09
C PRO A 97 -3.21 -15.88 12.15
N ASP A 98 -3.22 -15.43 13.40
CA ASP A 98 -2.80 -16.24 14.54
C ASP A 98 -3.80 -17.41 14.67
N ASP A 99 -3.38 -18.60 14.20
CA ASP A 99 -4.14 -19.84 14.25
C ASP A 99 -4.06 -20.38 15.70
N ASP A 100 -4.93 -19.87 16.58
CA ASP A 100 -5.10 -20.32 17.99
C ASP A 100 -6.03 -21.55 18.12
#